data_AF-X1A7G1-F1
#
_entry.id   AF-X1A7G1-F1
#
_cell.length_a   1.000
_cell.length_b   1.000
_cell.length_c   1.000
_cell.angle_alpha   90.00
_cell.angle_beta   90.00
_cell.angle_gamma   90.00
#
_symmetry.space_group_name_H-M   'P 1'
#
loop_
_entity.id
_entity.type
_entity.pdbx_description
1 polymer ?
#
loop_
_entity_poly.entity_id
_entity_poly.type
_entity_poly.pdbx_seq_one_letter_code
_entity_poly.pdbx_strand_id
1 'polypeptide(L)'
;GTGKEFKTKYSTEAADEDVFNYVSDDIASKLLDNKFHTLNEWLDATSHIDYPLYPDLLSRNFKNPRRADIIVSTCGDIAYNMKHGKKENKNLYLHDIGLRRSTVVPLIVGGSEEIPIKEISHCKITDIVPTILKMLGKKPHPSVVGESLI
;
A
#
# COMPACT_ATOMS: atom_id res chain seq x y z
N GLY A 1 -14.74 -0.18 -11.09
CA GLY A 1 -15.30 -0.66 -9.82
C GLY A 1 -14.82 0.18 -8.64
N THR A 2 -15.62 0.24 -7.59
CA THR A 2 -15.24 0.67 -6.22
C THR A 2 -15.41 -0.55 -5.30
N GLY A 3 -14.86 -0.52 -4.08
CA GLY A 3 -15.07 -1.59 -3.10
C GLY A 3 -14.08 -2.76 -3.19
N LYS A 4 -14.46 -3.89 -2.58
CA LYS A 4 -13.61 -5.09 -2.36
C LYS A 4 -13.22 -5.79 -3.66
N GLU A 5 -14.12 -5.81 -4.64
CA GLU A 5 -13.91 -6.41 -5.97
C GLU A 5 -13.12 -5.52 -6.93
N PHE A 6 -12.61 -4.37 -6.47
CA PHE A 6 -11.84 -3.50 -7.34
C PHE A 6 -10.48 -4.13 -7.66
N LYS A 7 -10.23 -4.29 -8.96
CA LYS A 7 -8.98 -4.80 -9.53
C LYS A 7 -8.34 -3.75 -10.42
N THR A 8 -7.01 -3.79 -10.50
CA THR A 8 -6.19 -2.89 -11.31
C THR A 8 -5.22 -3.66 -12.18
N LYS A 9 -4.85 -3.04 -13.29
CA LYS A 9 -3.83 -3.53 -14.20
C LYS A 9 -2.77 -2.44 -14.32
N TYR A 10 -1.51 -2.83 -14.34
CA TYR A 10 -0.40 -1.97 -14.69
C TYR A 10 0.14 -2.36 -16.07
N SER A 11 0.51 -1.36 -16.86
CA SER A 11 1.14 -1.53 -18.16
C SER A 11 2.05 -0.35 -18.42
N THR A 12 3.20 -0.62 -19.04
CA THR A 12 4.17 0.36 -19.51
C THR A 12 4.40 0.12 -21.02
N GLU A 13 4.70 1.17 -21.79
CA GLU A 13 4.98 1.04 -23.23
C GLU A 13 6.41 0.54 -23.48
N ALA A 14 7.36 0.98 -22.65
CA ALA A 14 8.74 0.51 -22.66
C ALA A 14 9.25 0.15 -21.26
N ALA A 15 10.26 -0.72 -21.18
CA ALA A 15 10.82 -1.19 -19.92
C ALA A 15 11.55 -0.10 -19.13
N ASP A 16 12.16 0.86 -19.83
CA ASP A 16 12.84 2.03 -19.27
C ASP A 16 11.87 3.12 -18.78
N GLU A 17 10.58 2.99 -19.07
CA GLU A 17 9.51 3.86 -18.58
C GLU A 17 8.84 3.34 -17.30
N ASP A 18 9.23 2.15 -16.83
CA ASP A 18 8.70 1.57 -15.60
C ASP A 18 9.26 2.25 -14.36
N VAL A 19 8.57 3.30 -13.93
CA VAL A 19 8.88 4.08 -12.72
C VAL A 19 8.74 3.29 -11.42
N PHE A 20 8.10 2.12 -11.42
CA PHE A 20 7.92 1.29 -10.22
C PHE A 20 8.88 0.10 -10.17
N ASN A 21 9.67 -0.12 -11.23
CA ASN A 21 10.65 -1.19 -11.33
C ASN A 21 10.04 -2.61 -11.20
N TYR A 22 8.81 -2.79 -11.69
CA TYR A 22 8.10 -4.07 -11.72
C TYR A 22 8.57 -4.98 -12.85
N VAL A 23 8.99 -4.44 -14.00
CA VAL A 23 9.47 -5.17 -15.18
C VAL A 23 10.76 -5.91 -14.89
N SER A 24 11.65 -5.31 -14.10
CA SER A 24 12.97 -5.88 -13.76
C SER A 24 12.94 -6.79 -12.53
N ASP A 25 11.81 -6.88 -11.81
CA ASP A 25 11.65 -7.71 -10.63
C ASP A 25 11.04 -9.08 -10.96
N ASP A 26 11.64 -10.16 -10.46
CA ASP A 26 11.25 -11.55 -10.78
C ASP A 26 9.87 -11.95 -10.24
N ILE A 27 9.32 -11.21 -9.29
CA ILE A 27 8.02 -11.50 -8.68
C ILE A 27 6.96 -10.57 -9.26
N ALA A 28 7.18 -9.25 -9.22
CA ALA A 28 6.24 -8.24 -9.70
C ALA A 28 5.98 -8.35 -11.21
N SER A 29 7.01 -8.70 -12.01
CA SER A 29 6.88 -8.86 -13.47
C SER A 29 5.83 -9.90 -13.87
N LYS A 30 5.56 -10.88 -13.00
CA LYS A 30 4.54 -11.92 -13.24
C LYS A 30 3.11 -11.37 -13.29
N LEU A 31 2.87 -10.20 -12.70
CA LEU A 31 1.58 -9.50 -12.76
C LEU A 31 1.47 -8.56 -13.98
N LEU A 32 2.50 -8.51 -14.83
CA LEU A 32 2.48 -7.76 -16.09
C LEU A 32 1.97 -8.62 -17.24
N ASP A 33 0.98 -9.48 -16.96
CA ASP A 33 0.42 -10.47 -17.88
C ASP A 33 -0.81 -9.96 -18.66
N ASN A 34 -1.00 -8.64 -18.67
CA ASN A 34 -2.12 -7.92 -19.26
C ASN A 34 -3.49 -8.22 -18.61
N LYS A 35 -3.55 -8.78 -17.39
CA LYS A 35 -4.79 -9.00 -16.63
C LYS A 35 -5.00 -7.99 -15.51
N PHE A 36 -6.20 -8.02 -14.94
CA PHE A 36 -6.56 -7.22 -13.77
C PHE A 36 -6.35 -8.05 -12.50
N HIS A 37 -5.59 -7.49 -11.56
CA HIS A 37 -5.25 -8.12 -10.29
C HIS A 37 -5.91 -7.40 -9.11
N THR A 38 -6.19 -8.18 -8.08
CA THR A 38 -6.70 -7.73 -6.78
C THR A 38 -5.63 -7.00 -5.99
N LEU A 39 -6.06 -6.27 -4.97
CA LEU A 39 -5.18 -5.63 -3.99
C LEU A 39 -4.24 -6.65 -3.31
N ASN A 40 -4.72 -7.85 -3.00
CA ASN A 40 -3.89 -8.87 -2.34
C ASN A 40 -2.84 -9.45 -3.30
N GLU A 41 -3.19 -9.73 -4.56
CA GLU A 41 -2.21 -10.15 -5.57
C GLU A 41 -1.09 -9.10 -5.73
N TRP A 42 -1.46 -7.81 -5.82
CA TRP A 42 -0.46 -6.74 -5.84
C TRP A 42 0.40 -6.71 -4.58
N LEU A 43 -0.18 -6.94 -3.39
CA LEU A 43 0.55 -6.91 -2.13
C LEU A 43 1.60 -8.02 -2.11
N ASP A 44 1.18 -9.22 -2.46
CA ASP A 44 2.03 -10.42 -2.48
C ASP A 44 3.20 -10.23 -3.45
N ALA A 45 2.96 -9.57 -4.57
CA ALA A 45 3.96 -9.39 -5.62
C ALA A 45 4.86 -8.15 -5.45
N THR A 46 4.54 -7.22 -4.55
CA THR A 46 5.26 -5.92 -4.47
C THR A 46 5.73 -5.53 -3.07
N SER A 47 5.42 -6.31 -2.03
CA SER A 47 5.77 -5.98 -0.64
C SER A 47 7.28 -5.89 -0.36
N HIS A 48 8.11 -6.49 -1.22
CA HIS A 48 9.56 -6.52 -1.11
C HIS A 48 10.29 -5.39 -1.85
N ILE A 49 9.60 -4.63 -2.70
CA ILE A 49 10.18 -3.53 -3.51
C ILE A 49 9.64 -2.16 -3.09
N ASP A 50 10.23 -1.11 -3.67
CA ASP A 50 9.70 0.25 -3.55
C ASP A 50 8.36 0.38 -4.29
N TYR A 51 7.56 1.35 -3.85
CA TYR A 51 6.20 1.58 -4.37
C TYR A 51 5.29 0.34 -4.28
N PRO A 52 5.20 -0.32 -3.10
CA PRO A 52 4.32 -1.46 -2.93
C PRO A 52 2.86 -1.03 -3.17
N LEU A 53 2.09 -1.86 -3.87
CA LEU A 53 0.66 -1.65 -4.15
C LEU A 53 0.29 -0.46 -5.04
N TYR A 54 1.25 0.26 -5.64
CA TYR A 54 0.99 1.53 -6.29
C TYR A 54 -0.07 1.50 -7.41
N PRO A 55 -0.16 0.48 -8.29
CA PRO A 55 -1.22 0.42 -9.29
C PRO A 55 -2.63 0.46 -8.68
N ASP A 56 -2.82 -0.22 -7.56
CA ASP A 56 -4.09 -0.22 -6.83
C ASP A 56 -4.30 1.09 -6.07
N LEU A 57 -3.32 1.53 -5.28
CA LEU A 57 -3.42 2.73 -4.44
C LEU A 57 -3.69 4.01 -5.25
N LEU A 58 -2.96 4.22 -6.36
CA LEU A 58 -3.16 5.38 -7.23
C LEU A 58 -4.56 5.36 -7.85
N SER A 59 -4.98 4.22 -8.38
CA SER A 59 -6.30 4.08 -8.99
C SER A 59 -7.44 4.30 -7.99
N ARG A 60 -7.27 3.89 -6.72
CA ARG A 60 -8.24 4.16 -5.66
C ARG A 60 -8.24 5.63 -5.26
N ASN A 61 -7.06 6.27 -5.17
CA ASN A 61 -6.96 7.69 -4.87
C ASN A 61 -7.70 8.53 -5.93
N PHE A 62 -7.49 8.26 -7.21
CA PHE A 62 -8.16 8.98 -8.31
C PHE A 62 -9.67 8.69 -8.42
N LYS A 63 -10.24 7.83 -7.57
CA LYS A 63 -11.69 7.65 -7.45
C LYS A 63 -12.29 8.41 -6.29
N ASN A 64 -11.47 8.88 -5.36
CA ASN A 64 -11.94 9.72 -4.26
C ASN A 64 -12.49 11.04 -4.84
N PRO A 65 -13.68 11.51 -4.45
CA PRO A 65 -14.18 12.82 -4.87
C PRO A 65 -13.35 13.99 -4.32
N ARG A 66 -12.53 13.76 -3.29
CA ARG A 66 -11.59 14.74 -2.70
C ARG A 66 -10.17 14.59 -3.23
N ARG A 67 -9.98 13.88 -4.34
CA ARG A 67 -8.67 13.68 -4.95
C ARG A 67 -8.09 15.00 -5.49
N ALA A 68 -6.77 15.02 -5.63
CA ALA A 68 -6.10 16.01 -6.47
C ALA A 68 -6.20 15.63 -7.95
N ASP A 69 -6.08 16.61 -8.84
CA ASP A 69 -5.91 16.38 -10.28
C ASP A 69 -4.50 15.88 -10.61
N ILE A 70 -3.50 16.33 -9.84
CA ILE A 70 -2.09 15.98 -10.01
C ILE A 70 -1.51 15.61 -8.65
N ILE A 71 -0.72 14.54 -8.62
CA ILE A 71 0.05 14.11 -7.45
C ILE A 71 1.52 14.18 -7.85
N VAL A 72 2.31 14.93 -7.07
CA VAL A 72 3.76 15.01 -7.24
C VAL A 72 4.40 14.41 -6.00
N SER A 73 5.32 13.47 -6.19
CA SER A 73 6.11 12.86 -5.12
C SER A 73 7.59 12.92 -5.47
N THR A 74 8.46 12.72 -4.48
CA THR A 74 9.92 12.70 -4.64
C THR A 74 10.46 11.34 -4.26
N CYS A 75 11.70 11.04 -4.66
CA CYS A 75 12.42 9.85 -4.21
C CYS A 75 13.02 10.00 -2.80
N GLY A 76 12.61 11.03 -2.04
CA GLY A 76 13.09 11.31 -0.68
C GLY A 76 14.35 12.17 -0.59
N ASP A 77 14.99 12.52 -1.70
CA ASP A 77 16.15 13.44 -1.70
C ASP A 77 15.74 14.91 -1.52
N ILE A 78 14.48 15.20 -1.83
CA ILE A 78 13.89 16.55 -1.75
C ILE A 78 12.59 16.47 -0.93
N ALA A 79 12.47 17.40 0.00
CA ALA A 79 11.32 17.58 0.87
C ALA A 79 10.47 18.78 0.43
N TYR A 80 9.24 18.56 -0.03
CA TYR A 80 8.27 19.63 -0.24
C TYR A 80 7.63 20.03 1.08
N ASN A 81 8.04 21.16 1.65
CA ASN A 81 7.58 21.64 2.95
C ASN A 81 7.18 23.12 2.94
N MET A 82 6.56 23.54 1.83
CA MET A 82 6.01 24.87 1.69
C MET A 82 4.54 24.90 2.10
N LYS A 83 4.19 25.83 2.98
CA LYS A 83 2.81 26.13 3.34
C LYS A 83 2.58 27.63 3.17
N HIS A 84 1.55 27.99 2.39
CA HIS A 84 1.26 29.38 2.02
C HIS A 84 2.48 30.17 1.51
N GLY A 85 3.31 29.51 0.68
CA GLY A 85 4.51 30.11 0.09
C GLY A 85 5.70 30.26 1.04
N LYS A 86 5.61 29.74 2.27
CA LYS A 86 6.70 29.78 3.26
C LYS A 86 7.19 28.38 3.59
N LYS A 87 8.51 28.23 3.69
CA LYS A 87 9.16 27.01 4.16
C LYS A 87 8.88 26.85 5.66
N GLU A 88 8.11 25.84 6.06
CA GLU A 88 7.75 25.64 7.47
C GLU A 88 8.89 24.99 8.29
N ASN A 89 9.75 24.18 7.68
CA ASN A 89 10.82 23.47 8.39
C ASN A 89 12.08 23.27 7.50
N LYS A 90 13.26 23.06 8.10
CA LYS A 90 14.48 22.63 7.40
C LYS A 90 14.71 21.11 7.47
N ASN A 91 13.92 20.38 8.26
CA ASN A 91 14.05 18.92 8.40
C ASN A 91 13.85 18.22 7.05
N LEU A 92 14.79 17.35 6.73
CA LEU A 92 14.75 16.46 5.56
C LEU A 92 14.06 15.13 5.85
N TYR A 93 13.89 14.80 7.14
CA TYR A 93 13.19 13.58 7.55
C TYR A 93 11.69 13.77 7.40
N LEU A 94 11.13 13.25 6.32
CA LEU A 94 9.70 13.22 6.01
C LEU A 94 9.27 11.80 5.67
N HIS A 95 7.96 11.55 5.79
CA HIS A 95 7.29 10.35 5.31
C HIS A 95 6.55 10.65 3.98
N ASP A 96 5.70 9.72 3.52
CA ASP A 96 4.80 9.87 2.34
C ASP A 96 5.47 9.95 0.95
N ILE A 97 6.69 9.43 0.81
CA ILE A 97 7.43 9.42 -0.47
C ILE A 97 7.26 8.11 -1.28
N GLY A 98 6.33 7.24 -0.86
CA GLY A 98 6.00 6.00 -1.58
C GLY A 98 7.01 4.86 -1.54
N LEU A 99 8.27 5.19 -1.28
CA LEU A 99 9.33 4.22 -1.07
C LEU A 99 9.02 3.30 0.10
N ARG A 100 9.51 2.07 0.04
CA ARG A 100 9.28 1.02 1.02
C ARG A 100 9.70 1.46 2.42
N ARG A 101 10.82 2.17 2.52
CA ARG A 101 11.34 2.75 3.77
C ARG A 101 10.38 3.72 4.47
N SER A 102 9.38 4.24 3.77
CA SER A 102 8.39 5.19 4.28
C SER A 102 6.97 4.63 4.33
N THR A 103 6.73 3.45 3.74
CA THR A 103 5.39 2.83 3.64
C THR A 103 5.27 1.56 4.46
N VAL A 104 6.38 0.87 4.76
CA VAL A 104 6.38 -0.37 5.54
C VAL A 104 6.67 -0.08 7.00
N VAL A 105 5.79 -0.58 7.87
CA VAL A 105 5.89 -0.48 9.33
C VAL A 105 5.66 -1.85 9.98
N PRO A 106 6.28 -2.14 11.12
CA PRO A 106 6.07 -3.40 11.81
C PRO A 106 4.67 -3.47 12.43
N LEU A 107 4.04 -4.65 12.35
CA LEU A 107 2.86 -5.00 13.13
C LEU A 107 3.26 -6.08 14.13
N ILE A 108 3.09 -5.79 15.42
CA ILE A 108 3.32 -6.76 16.50
C ILE A 108 2.04 -6.83 17.32
N VAL A 109 1.47 -8.03 17.41
CA VAL A 109 0.31 -8.33 18.25
C VAL A 109 0.72 -9.37 19.27
N GLY A 110 0.72 -8.98 20.55
CA GLY A 110 1.04 -9.85 21.67
C GLY A 110 0.00 -9.69 22.79
N GLY A 111 -0.05 -10.67 23.69
CA GLY A 111 -1.07 -10.70 24.75
C GLY A 111 -1.17 -12.07 25.39
N SER A 112 -2.40 -12.56 25.56
CA SER A 112 -2.69 -13.85 26.19
C SER A 112 -2.14 -15.03 25.38
N GLU A 113 -1.99 -16.19 26.04
CA GLU A 113 -1.58 -17.46 25.43
C GLU A 113 -2.57 -17.96 24.35
N GLU A 114 -3.79 -17.41 24.31
CA GLU A 114 -4.80 -17.72 23.30
C GLU A 114 -4.50 -17.08 21.93
N ILE A 115 -3.62 -16.08 21.87
CA ILE A 115 -3.21 -15.46 20.61
C ILE A 115 -2.28 -16.43 19.88
N PRO A 116 -2.60 -16.86 18.64
CA PRO A 116 -1.77 -17.82 17.92
C PRO A 116 -0.40 -17.21 17.61
N ILE A 117 0.65 -18.00 17.85
CA ILE A 117 2.01 -17.67 17.44
C ILE A 117 2.09 -17.83 15.93
N LYS A 118 2.16 -16.71 15.21
CA LYS A 118 2.18 -16.67 13.76
C LYS A 118 3.09 -15.56 13.25
N GLU A 119 3.94 -15.90 12.30
CA GLU A 119 4.68 -14.91 11.51
C GLU A 119 3.88 -14.53 10.27
N ILE A 120 3.82 -13.24 9.98
CA ILE A 120 3.10 -12.68 8.84
C ILE A 120 4.13 -11.91 8.02
N SER A 121 4.43 -12.39 6.82
CA SER A 121 5.44 -11.79 5.93
C SER A 121 5.07 -10.36 5.53
N HIS A 122 3.77 -10.13 5.30
CA HIS A 122 3.23 -8.85 4.91
C HIS A 122 1.72 -8.79 5.19
N CYS A 123 1.22 -7.59 5.49
CA CYS A 123 -0.20 -7.31 5.67
C CYS A 123 -0.49 -5.84 5.38
N LYS A 124 -1.77 -5.47 5.30
CA LYS A 124 -2.20 -4.08 5.17
C LYS A 124 -2.68 -3.57 6.52
N ILE A 125 -2.57 -2.27 6.76
CA ILE A 125 -3.11 -1.65 7.97
C ILE A 125 -4.62 -1.90 8.13
N THR A 126 -5.34 -2.07 7.02
CA THR A 126 -6.77 -2.41 7.00
C THR A 126 -7.07 -3.78 7.59
N ASP A 127 -6.10 -4.69 7.64
CA ASP A 127 -6.25 -6.05 8.18
C ASP A 127 -6.19 -6.06 9.72
N ILE A 128 -5.76 -4.97 10.36
CA ILE A 128 -5.63 -4.88 11.83
C ILE A 128 -6.99 -4.94 12.53
N VAL A 129 -7.95 -4.10 12.10
CA VAL A 129 -9.28 -4.03 12.73
C VAL A 129 -10.03 -5.38 12.70
N PRO A 130 -10.18 -6.07 11.54
CA PRO A 130 -10.85 -7.37 11.52
C PRO A 130 -10.11 -8.42 12.35
N THR A 131 -8.77 -8.38 12.40
CA THR A 131 -7.94 -9.27 13.24
C THR A 131 -8.26 -9.09 14.73
N ILE A 132 -8.24 -7.85 15.24
CA ILE A 132 -8.54 -7.54 16.64
C ILE A 132 -9.97 -7.94 16.99
N LEU A 133 -10.95 -7.64 16.12
CA LEU A 133 -12.34 -8.00 16.38
C LEU A 133 -12.54 -9.51 16.43
N LYS A 134 -11.85 -10.27 15.58
CA LYS A 134 -11.88 -11.74 15.64
C LYS A 134 -11.31 -12.26 16.95
N MET A 135 -10.20 -11.71 17.45
CA MET A 135 -9.64 -12.06 18.78
C MET A 135 -10.63 -11.78 19.91
N LEU A 136 -11.47 -10.73 19.79
CA LEU A 136 -12.50 -10.38 20.77
C LEU A 136 -13.82 -11.15 20.58
N GLY A 137 -13.89 -12.12 19.65
CA GLY A 137 -15.13 -12.84 19.34
C GLY A 137 -16.22 -11.96 18.70
N LYS A 138 -15.84 -10.82 18.11
CA LYS A 138 -16.75 -9.86 17.48
C LYS A 138 -16.67 -9.93 15.95
N LYS A 139 -17.80 -9.65 15.29
CA LYS A 139 -17.85 -9.51 13.84
C LYS A 139 -17.58 -8.07 13.43
N PRO A 140 -16.70 -7.81 12.44
CA PRO A 140 -16.54 -6.47 11.89
C PRO A 140 -17.82 -6.01 11.18
N HIS A 141 -18.08 -4.70 11.21
CA HIS A 141 -19.14 -4.11 10.41
C HIS A 141 -18.88 -4.40 8.91
N PRO A 142 -19.89 -4.64 8.06
CA PRO A 142 -19.69 -4.96 6.64
C PRO A 142 -18.87 -3.94 5.84
N SER A 143 -18.85 -2.68 6.29
CA SER A 143 -18.06 -1.60 5.67
C SER A 143 -16.55 -1.69 5.96
N VAL A 144 -16.13 -2.51 6.92
CA VAL A 144 -14.70 -2.72 7.20
C VAL A 144 -14.07 -3.43 6.00
N VAL A 145 -12.97 -2.86 5.53
CA VAL A 145 -12.11 -3.40 4.47
C VAL A 145 -10.93 -4.08 5.16
N GLY A 146 -10.49 -5.21 4.60
CA GLY A 146 -9.41 -6.03 5.15
C GLY A 146 -9.88 -7.40 5.58
N GLU A 147 -8.92 -8.25 5.90
CA GLU A 147 -9.15 -9.64 6.31
C GLU A 147 -8.48 -9.90 7.67
N SER A 148 -8.99 -10.88 8.41
CA SER A 148 -8.34 -11.29 9.65
C SER A 148 -7.05 -12.04 9.33
N LEU A 149 -5.96 -11.67 10.03
CA LEU A 149 -4.64 -12.29 9.89
C LEU A 149 -4.52 -13.61 10.69
N ILE A 150 -5.49 -13.89 11.56
CA ILE A 150 -5.68 -15.14 12.31
C ILE A 150 -7.00 -15.80 11.93
#